data_AF-A0A6B2H178-F1
#
_entry.id   AF-A0A6B2H178-F1
#
_cell.length_a   1.000
_cell.length_b   1.000
_cell.length_c   1.000
_cell.angle_alpha   90.00
_cell.angle_beta   90.00
_cell.angle_gamma   90.00
#
_symmetry.space_group_name_H-M   'P 1'
#
loop_
_entity.id
_entity.type
_entity.pdbx_description
1 polymer ?
#
loop_
_entity_poly.entity_id
_entity_poly.type
_entity_poly.pdbx_seq_one_letter_code
_entity_poly.pdbx_strand_id
1 'polypeptide(L)' 'MKLSKIYDPREMNSYQFVATTGLVMTLLAHLILALIGKSVNNFSALYICWAVFFTLGTIANFRRNPNDHDHHHHH' A
#
# COMPACT_ATOMS: atom_id res chain seq x y z
N MET A 1 -1.13 -8.94 19.24
CA MET A 1 -0.97 -8.37 17.89
C MET A 1 0.38 -7.65 17.86
N LYS A 2 1.40 -8.20 17.18
CA LYS A 2 2.73 -7.57 17.14
C LYS A 2 2.70 -6.43 16.13
N LEU A 3 2.97 -5.20 16.58
CA LEU A 3 3.07 -3.99 15.76
C LEU A 3 4.13 -4.11 14.64
N SER A 4 5.05 -5.07 14.75
CA SER A 4 6.07 -5.35 13.74
C SER A 4 5.51 -5.77 12.38
N LYS A 5 4.28 -6.33 12.32
CA LYS A 5 3.66 -6.78 11.05
C LYS A 5 3.34 -5.65 10.07
N ILE A 6 3.27 -4.42 10.56
CA ILE A 6 2.95 -3.22 9.75
C ILE A 6 4.23 -2.60 9.19
N TYR A 7 5.39 -2.87 9.80
CA TYR A 7 6.65 -2.20 9.48
C TYR A 7 7.65 -3.09 8.74
N ASP A 8 7.38 -4.38 8.60
CA ASP A 8 8.21 -5.26 7.79
C ASP A 8 7.66 -5.32 6.35
N PRO A 9 8.28 -4.62 5.37
CA PRO A 9 7.85 -4.65 3.97
C PRO A 9 7.93 -6.06 3.36
N ARG A 10 8.60 -7.03 4.01
CA ARG A 10 8.64 -8.43 3.58
C ARG A 10 7.35 -9.20 3.88
N GLU A 11 6.49 -8.67 4.74
CA GLU A 11 5.18 -9.27 5.09
C GLU A 11 3.99 -8.52 4.46
N MET A 12 4.25 -7.45 3.71
CA MET A 12 3.24 -6.72 2.94
C MET A 12 2.80 -7.55 1.72
N ASN A 13 1.49 -7.68 1.52
CA ASN A 13 0.99 -8.24 0.26
C ASN A 13 1.13 -7.23 -0.91
N SER A 14 0.99 -7.72 -2.14
CA SER A 14 1.14 -6.94 -3.37
C SER A 14 0.23 -5.70 -3.44
N TYR A 15 -0.99 -5.75 -2.90
CA TYR A 15 -1.91 -4.61 -2.87
C TYR A 15 -1.41 -3.48 -1.96
N GLN A 16 -0.88 -3.83 -0.79
CA GLN A 16 -0.30 -2.83 0.12
C GLN A 16 0.95 -2.20 -0.49
N PHE A 17 1.80 -3.01 -1.15
CA PHE A 17 3.02 -2.50 -1.80
C PHE A 17 2.69 -1.49 -2.90
N VAL A 18 1.79 -1.85 -3.81
CA VAL A 18 1.34 -0.97 -4.90
C VAL A 18 0.71 0.32 -4.33
N ALA A 19 -0.10 0.20 -3.29
CA ALA A 19 -0.71 1.36 -2.65
C ALA A 19 0.35 2.31 -2.05
N THR A 20 1.35 1.78 -1.35
CA THR A 20 2.44 2.57 -0.78
C THR A 20 3.25 3.27 -1.86
N THR A 21 3.65 2.56 -2.92
CA THR A 21 4.39 3.16 -4.05
C THR A 21 3.56 4.25 -4.73
N GLY A 22 2.27 4.00 -4.96
CA GLY A 22 1.36 4.98 -5.54
C GLY A 22 1.20 6.24 -4.69
N LEU A 23 1.13 6.09 -3.35
CA LEU A 23 1.08 7.21 -2.40
C LEU A 23 2.36 8.06 -2.44
N VAL A 24 3.53 7.41 -2.46
CA VAL A 24 4.83 8.10 -2.57
C VAL A 24 4.91 8.90 -3.87
N MET A 25 4.54 8.31 -5.00
CA MET A 25 4.54 8.99 -6.29
C MET A 25 3.52 10.14 -6.34
N THR A 26 2.37 9.97 -5.71
CA THR A 26 1.35 11.04 -5.60
C THR A 26 1.85 12.21 -4.76
N LEU A 27 2.56 11.95 -3.65
CA LEU A 27 3.18 13.00 -2.84
C LEU A 27 4.26 13.75 -3.63
N LEU A 28 5.13 13.03 -4.34
CA LEU A 28 6.15 13.65 -5.21
C LEU A 28 5.52 14.54 -6.28
N ALA A 29 4.47 14.06 -6.95
CA ALA A 29 3.75 14.84 -7.94
C ALA A 29 3.09 16.09 -7.33
N HIS A 30 2.53 15.99 -6.11
CA HIS A 30 1.96 17.14 -5.40
C HIS A 30 3.03 18.19 -5.08
N LEU A 31 4.21 17.75 -4.64
CA LEU A 31 5.34 18.65 -4.36
C LEU A 31 5.78 19.38 -5.64
N ILE A 32 5.92 18.66 -6.75
CA ILE A 32 6.27 19.27 -8.04
C ILE A 32 5.21 20.28 -8.48
N LEU A 33 3.93 19.94 -8.35
CA LEU A 33 2.82 20.84 -8.64
C LEU A 33 2.86 22.11 -7.77
N ALA A 34 3.14 21.97 -6.47
CA ALA A 34 3.30 23.09 -5.54
C ALA A 34 4.48 23.99 -5.92
N LEU A 35 5.62 23.40 -6.31
CA LEU A 35 6.81 24.15 -6.75
C LEU A 35 6.57 24.93 -8.05
N ILE A 36 5.74 24.40 -8.96
CA ILE A 36 5.37 25.06 -10.23
C ILE A 36 4.17 26.00 -10.05
N GLY A 37 3.55 26.02 -8.86
CA GLY A 37 2.36 26.84 -8.57
C GLY A 37 1.10 26.39 -9.33
N LYS A 38 1.03 25.12 -9.73
CA LYS A 38 -0.10 24.56 -10.48
C LYS A 38 -0.96 23.70 -9.57
N SER A 39 -2.27 23.88 -9.61
CA SER A 39 -3.23 22.97 -8.97
C SER A 39 -3.95 22.13 -10.02
N VAL A 40 -4.28 20.89 -9.64
CA VAL A 40 -5.11 19.99 -10.45
C VAL A 40 -6.37 19.70 -9.65
N ASN A 41 -7.53 20.02 -10.23
CA ASN A 41 -8.80 19.71 -9.60
C ASN A 41 -8.93 18.19 -9.39
N ASN A 42 -9.42 17.79 -8.23
CA ASN A 42 -9.55 16.39 -7.81
C ASN A 42 -8.23 15.64 -7.61
N PHE A 43 -7.07 16.31 -7.51
CA PHE A 43 -5.81 15.65 -7.16
C PHE A 43 -5.90 14.88 -5.84
N SER A 44 -6.71 15.38 -4.91
CA SER A 44 -7.01 14.72 -3.63
C SER A 44 -7.63 13.32 -3.78
N ALA A 45 -8.30 13.04 -4.90
CA ALA A 45 -8.88 11.73 -5.18
C ALA A 45 -7.82 10.63 -5.31
N LEU A 46 -6.58 10.96 -5.71
CA LEU A 46 -5.49 9.98 -5.74
C LEU A 46 -5.17 9.49 -4.32
N TYR A 47 -5.10 10.38 -3.33
CA TYR A 47 -4.86 9.97 -1.95
C TYR A 47 -5.95 9.04 -1.42
N ILE A 48 -7.22 9.35 -1.72
CA ILE A 48 -8.35 8.51 -1.33
C ILE A 48 -8.25 7.15 -2.02
N CYS A 49 -7.94 7.11 -3.32
CA CYS A 49 -7.76 5.87 -4.07
C CYS A 49 -6.69 4.98 -3.41
N TRP A 50 -5.50 5.53 -3.14
CA TRP A 50 -4.43 4.76 -2.50
C TRP A 50 -4.77 4.31 -1.08
N ALA A 51 -5.48 5.14 -0.30
CA ALA A 51 -5.96 4.77 1.03
C ALA A 51 -6.94 3.58 0.97
N VAL A 52 -7.84 3.56 -0.02
CA VAL A 52 -8.76 2.44 -0.24
C VAL A 52 -8.00 1.17 -0.63
N PHE A 53 -7.07 1.25 -1.57
CA PHE A 53 -6.24 0.11 -1.98
C PHE A 53 -5.42 -0.46 -0.82
N PHE A 54 -4.80 0.41 -0.02
CA PHE A 54 -4.05 -0.01 1.16
C PHE A 54 -4.94 -0.68 2.21
N THR A 55 -6.16 -0.16 2.42
CA THR A 55 -7.14 -0.73 3.35
C THR A 55 -7.60 -2.11 2.89
N LEU A 56 -7.94 -2.26 1.60
CA LEU A 56 -8.30 -3.57 1.03
C LEU A 56 -7.14 -4.55 1.11
N GLY A 57 -5.92 -4.10 0.82
CA GLY A 57 -4.69 -4.87 1.00
C GLY A 57 -4.50 -5.30 2.46
N THR A 58 -4.78 -4.43 3.43
CA THR A 58 -4.73 -4.75 4.86
C THR A 58 -5.73 -5.83 5.24
N ILE A 59 -6.98 -5.71 4.80
CA ILE A 59 -8.03 -6.71 5.03
C ILE A 59 -7.64 -8.06 4.41
N ALA A 60 -7.14 -8.06 3.16
CA ALA A 60 -6.68 -9.27 2.48
C ALA A 60 -5.49 -9.93 3.20
N ASN A 61 -4.56 -9.13 3.74
CA ASN A 61 -3.44 -9.65 4.52
C ASN A 61 -3.87 -10.24 5.87
N PHE A 62 -4.89 -9.66 6.51
CA PHE A 62 -5.43 -10.15 7.78
C PHE A 62 -6.21 -11.47 7.61
N ARG A 63 -6.86 -11.66 6.47
CA ARG A 63 -7.55 -12.91 6.10
C ARG A 63 -6.60 -14.03 5.67
N ARG A 64 -5.33 -13.72 5.41
CA ARG A 64 -4.33 -14.74 5.08
C ARG A 64 -3.99 -15.53 6.34
N ASN A 65 -4.35 -16.81 6.35
CA ASN A 65 -3.95 -17.72 7.43
C ASN A 65 -2.42 -17.93 7.38
N PRO A 66 -1.70 -17.82 8.51
CA PRO A 66 -0.27 -18.11 8.54
C PRO A 66 0.06 -19.60 8.32
N ASN A 67 -0.93 -20.49 8.39
CA ASN A 67 -0.77 -21.94 8.21
C ASN A 67 -0.83 -22.42 6.74
N ASP A 68 -1.04 -21.53 5.76
CA ASP A 68 -0.99 -21.92 4.34
C ASP A 68 0.45 -22.04 3.79
N HIS A 69 1.46 -21.99 4.67
CA HIS A 69 2.88 -22.15 4.32
C HIS A 69 3.43 -23.58 4.49
N ASP A 70 2.62 -24.56 4.89
CA ASP A 70 3.13 -25.89 5.31
C ASP A 70 3.24 -26.98 4.22
N HIS A 71 3.03 -26.71 2.93
CA HIS A 71 2.98 -27.80 1.93
C HIS A 71 3.80 -27.57 0.66
N HIS A 72 5.11 -27.28 0.76
CA HIS A 72 6.06 -27.52 -0.33
C HIS A 72 7.40 -28.07 0.16
N HIS A 73 7.35 -29.19 0.88
CA HIS A 73 8.47 -30.14 0.93
C HIS A 73 8.00 -31.47 0.34
N HIS A 74 8.91 -32.15 -0.37
CA HIS A 74 8.79 -33.41 -1.13
C HIS A 74 8.45 -33.27 -2.62
N HIS A 75 9.47 -33.10 -3.48
CA HIS A 75 10.23 -34.21 -4.08
C HIS A 75 11.53 -33.69 -4.70
#